data_AF-A0A1F1KFQ1-F1
#
_entry.id   AF-A0A1F1KFQ1-F1
#
_cell.length_a   1.000
_cell.length_b   1.000
_cell.length_c   1.000
_cell.angle_alpha   90.00
_cell.angle_beta   90.00
_cell.angle_gamma   90.00
#
_symmetry.space_group_name_H-M   'P 1'
#
loop_
_entity.id
_entity.type
_entity.pdbx_description
1 polymer ?
#
loop_
_entity_poly.entity_id
_entity_poly.type
_entity_poly.pdbx_seq_one_letter_code
_entity_poly.pdbx_strand_id
1 'polypeptide(L)'
;MSPRIGPGGVSHGAPRGRGRSRLLLRLVFLLAMAAAVVWGGGGLFGRSGDGGGSGEDGHPKPPPATGSDGSSSADPRPRGPASSTAGAPGASGLPRCVEGELTAEARDVIETITDGGEFEYPGKDGSTFGNREGLLPDESSGYYAEYTVPTPGEDDRGARRIVTGGDTTPTSPDTAPEHWYWTDDHYESFCEFSA
;
A
#
# COMPACT_ATOMS: atom_id res chain seq x y z
N MET A 1 75.85 2.74 19.94
CA MET A 1 75.21 1.48 19.52
C MET A 1 73.70 1.66 19.60
N SER A 2 73.03 1.72 18.46
CA SER A 2 71.58 1.90 18.34
C SER A 2 70.84 0.57 18.54
N PRO A 3 69.73 0.52 19.30
CA PRO A 3 68.74 -0.54 19.14
C PRO A 3 67.77 -0.19 18.00
N ARG A 4 67.50 -1.22 17.18
CA ARG A 4 66.70 -1.19 15.97
C ARG A 4 65.19 -1.11 16.26
N ILE A 5 64.52 -0.36 15.40
CA ILE A 5 63.07 -0.26 15.21
C ILE A 5 62.52 -1.62 14.78
N GLY A 6 61.46 -2.09 15.46
CA GLY A 6 60.57 -3.17 15.02
C GLY A 6 59.17 -2.60 14.69
N PRO A 7 58.51 -3.04 13.61
CA PRO A 7 57.32 -2.38 13.06
C PRO A 7 56.03 -2.71 13.80
N GLY A 8 55.11 -1.74 13.76
CA GLY A 8 53.84 -1.72 14.48
C GLY A 8 52.85 -2.84 14.13
N GLY A 9 52.17 -3.32 15.16
CA GLY A 9 50.94 -4.09 15.05
C GLY A 9 49.74 -3.16 14.95
N VAL A 10 49.22 -2.99 13.73
CA VAL A 10 47.89 -2.44 13.47
C VAL A 10 46.86 -3.53 13.79
N SER A 11 46.05 -3.32 14.82
CA SER A 11 44.85 -4.14 15.08
C SER A 11 43.78 -3.84 14.04
N HIS A 12 43.68 -4.67 13.01
CA HIS A 12 42.50 -4.71 12.14
C HIS A 12 41.41 -5.56 12.81
N GLY A 13 40.48 -4.89 13.49
CA GLY A 13 39.22 -5.50 13.91
C GLY A 13 38.13 -5.26 12.87
N ALA A 14 37.72 -6.31 12.16
CA ALA A 14 36.39 -6.51 11.54
C ALA A 14 36.37 -7.88 10.82
N PRO A 15 35.21 -8.49 10.51
CA PRO A 15 33.83 -8.06 10.79
C PRO A 15 33.05 -9.04 11.68
N ARG A 16 32.11 -8.50 12.48
CA ARG A 16 31.07 -9.30 13.13
C ARG A 16 30.18 -9.90 12.04
N GLY A 17 30.18 -11.23 11.95
CA GLY A 17 29.36 -12.00 11.01
C GLY A 17 27.88 -11.70 11.20
N ARG A 18 27.30 -11.10 10.16
CA ARG A 18 25.86 -10.91 9.97
C ARG A 18 25.32 -12.19 9.31
N GLY A 19 24.25 -12.77 9.87
CA GLY A 19 23.37 -13.72 9.18
C GLY A 19 23.67 -15.21 9.39
N ARG A 20 23.10 -15.82 10.43
CA ARG A 20 22.91 -17.29 10.51
C ARG A 20 21.56 -17.76 11.07
N SER A 21 20.60 -16.85 11.26
CA SER A 21 19.32 -17.19 11.90
C SER A 21 18.10 -17.07 10.99
N ARG A 22 18.29 -16.83 9.68
CA ARG A 22 17.17 -16.70 8.71
C ARG A 22 16.85 -17.98 7.93
N LEU A 23 17.61 -19.06 8.14
CA LEU A 23 17.45 -20.30 7.37
C LEU A 23 16.73 -21.43 8.13
N LEU A 24 16.74 -21.43 9.47
CA LEU A 24 16.19 -22.55 10.25
C LEU A 24 14.68 -22.48 10.48
N LEU A 25 14.04 -21.31 10.31
CA LEU A 25 12.57 -21.22 10.31
C LEU A 25 11.93 -21.53 8.94
N ARG A 26 12.72 -21.72 7.87
CA ARG A 26 12.21 -22.11 6.54
C ARG A 26 12.00 -23.63 6.39
N LEU A 27 12.45 -24.47 7.33
CA LEU A 27 12.32 -25.94 7.25
C LEU A 27 11.09 -26.52 7.95
N VAL A 28 10.49 -25.81 8.92
CA VAL A 28 9.28 -26.31 9.60
C VAL A 28 8.02 -26.13 8.74
N PHE A 29 7.98 -25.10 7.89
CA PHE A 29 6.80 -24.79 7.06
C PHE A 29 6.65 -25.71 5.82
N LEU A 30 7.75 -26.29 5.31
CA LEU A 30 7.70 -27.20 4.16
C LEU A 30 7.21 -28.63 4.50
N LEU A 31 7.09 -28.99 5.77
CA LEU A 31 6.52 -30.29 6.18
C LEU A 31 5.01 -30.24 6.46
N ALA A 32 4.39 -29.06 6.54
CA ALA A 32 2.94 -28.93 6.78
C ALA A 32 2.09 -28.88 5.49
N MET A 33 2.69 -28.59 4.32
CA MET A 33 2.00 -28.56 3.01
C MET A 33 2.12 -29.89 2.25
N ALA A 34 1.87 -30.99 2.94
CA ALA A 34 1.80 -32.33 2.34
C ALA A 34 0.54 -33.07 2.82
N ALA A 35 -0.65 -32.51 2.60
CA ALA A 35 -1.90 -33.26 2.58
C ALA A 35 -3.04 -32.50 1.86
N ALA A 36 -3.75 -33.23 1.00
CA ALA A 36 -5.03 -32.91 0.36
C ALA A 36 -5.02 -32.14 -0.98
N VAL A 37 -4.35 -32.71 -1.98
CA VAL A 37 -4.88 -32.76 -3.36
C VAL A 37 -5.68 -34.06 -3.49
N VAL A 38 -6.78 -34.04 -4.28
CA VAL A 38 -7.56 -35.17 -4.86
C VAL A 38 -8.98 -35.37 -4.30
N TRP A 39 -9.98 -34.77 -5.00
CA TRP A 39 -11.26 -35.35 -5.51
C TRP A 39 -12.14 -34.19 -6.07
N GLY A 40 -12.79 -34.20 -7.23
CA GLY A 40 -13.01 -35.17 -8.30
C GLY A 40 -14.28 -34.81 -9.10
N GLY A 41 -14.22 -34.91 -10.44
CA GLY A 41 -15.35 -35.10 -11.40
C GLY A 41 -16.27 -33.90 -11.70
N GLY A 42 -16.72 -33.59 -12.92
CA GLY A 42 -16.81 -34.35 -14.17
C GLY A 42 -18.28 -34.50 -14.61
N GLY A 43 -18.66 -33.88 -15.74
CA GLY A 43 -19.95 -34.11 -16.45
C GLY A 43 -20.78 -32.84 -16.67
N LEU A 44 -21.57 -32.63 -17.73
CA LEU A 44 -21.91 -33.39 -18.94
C LEU A 44 -22.41 -32.38 -19.98
N PHE A 45 -22.23 -32.74 -21.24
CA PHE A 45 -22.74 -32.08 -22.44
C PHE A 45 -24.26 -31.87 -22.41
N GLY A 46 -24.69 -30.74 -22.99
CA GLY A 46 -25.93 -30.68 -23.75
C GLY A 46 -26.85 -29.52 -23.41
N ARG A 47 -26.96 -28.54 -24.33
CA ARG A 47 -28.26 -27.99 -24.76
C ARG A 47 -28.08 -27.15 -26.03
N SER A 48 -28.44 -27.74 -27.17
CA SER A 48 -28.86 -27.00 -28.37
C SER A 48 -30.20 -26.31 -28.11
N GLY A 49 -30.44 -25.16 -28.76
CA GLY A 49 -31.76 -24.56 -28.85
C GLY A 49 -31.74 -23.11 -29.33
N ASP A 50 -31.84 -22.93 -30.64
CA ASP A 50 -32.22 -21.69 -31.35
C ASP A 50 -33.49 -21.02 -30.79
N GLY A 51 -33.60 -19.71 -31.00
CA GLY A 51 -34.88 -18.99 -30.89
C GLY A 51 -34.72 -17.48 -30.92
N GLY A 52 -34.91 -16.87 -32.10
CA GLY A 52 -34.99 -15.43 -32.28
C GLY A 52 -36.25 -14.80 -31.71
N GLY A 53 -36.26 -13.47 -31.62
CA GLY A 53 -37.43 -12.68 -31.24
C GLY A 53 -37.13 -11.20 -31.13
N SER A 54 -37.50 -10.46 -32.18
CA SER A 54 -37.58 -9.00 -32.27
C SER A 54 -38.61 -8.45 -31.28
N GLY A 55 -38.39 -7.24 -30.76
CA GLY A 55 -39.36 -6.55 -29.91
C GLY A 55 -38.88 -5.15 -29.53
N GLU A 56 -39.23 -4.19 -30.37
CA GLU A 56 -39.25 -2.76 -30.11
C GLU A 56 -40.31 -2.47 -29.02
N ASP A 57 -40.09 -1.46 -28.15
CA ASP A 57 -41.12 -0.48 -27.74
C ASP A 57 -40.65 0.40 -26.58
N GLY A 58 -40.83 1.71 -26.77
CA GLY A 58 -40.29 2.78 -25.95
C GLY A 58 -40.87 2.89 -24.55
N HIS A 59 -40.00 3.23 -23.60
CA HIS A 59 -40.40 3.71 -22.28
C HIS A 59 -40.45 5.25 -22.25
N PRO A 60 -41.56 5.85 -21.77
CA PRO A 60 -41.74 7.29 -21.75
C PRO A 60 -40.93 7.99 -20.64
N LYS A 61 -40.49 9.21 -20.97
CA LYS A 61 -39.86 10.20 -20.08
C LYS A 61 -40.81 10.63 -18.95
N PRO A 62 -40.38 10.67 -17.67
CA PRO A 62 -41.14 11.33 -16.61
C PRO A 62 -40.98 12.87 -16.64
N PRO A 63 -42.01 13.64 -16.22
CA PRO A 63 -42.05 15.11 -16.28
C PRO A 63 -41.22 15.79 -15.17
N PRO A 64 -40.90 17.09 -15.32
CA PRO A 64 -40.22 17.86 -14.27
C PRO A 64 -41.18 18.24 -13.14
N ALA A 65 -40.76 18.07 -11.89
CA ALA A 65 -41.42 18.62 -10.72
C ALA A 65 -40.68 19.88 -10.25
N THR A 66 -41.42 20.98 -10.16
CA THR A 66 -40.97 22.29 -9.68
C THR A 66 -41.45 22.50 -8.23
N GLY A 67 -40.52 22.90 -7.35
CA GLY A 67 -40.74 23.83 -6.24
C GLY A 67 -41.11 23.23 -4.86
N SER A 68 -40.25 23.41 -3.85
CA SER A 68 -40.28 24.62 -2.99
C SER A 68 -39.35 24.48 -1.78
N ASP A 69 -38.57 25.54 -1.62
CA ASP A 69 -37.87 26.11 -0.46
C ASP A 69 -37.94 25.44 0.93
N GLY A 70 -36.76 25.19 1.48
CA GLY A 70 -36.51 24.89 2.89
C GLY A 70 -35.12 25.37 3.29
N SER A 71 -35.00 26.68 3.52
CA SER A 71 -33.79 27.32 4.04
C SER A 71 -33.56 26.88 5.50
N SER A 72 -32.44 26.21 5.76
CA SER A 72 -31.86 26.07 7.10
C SER A 72 -30.39 26.40 6.98
N SER A 73 -30.07 27.66 7.33
CA SER A 73 -28.72 28.16 7.51
C SER A 73 -28.04 27.36 8.62
N ALA A 74 -27.19 26.41 8.22
CA ALA A 74 -26.09 25.95 9.05
C ALA A 74 -24.83 26.69 8.58
N ASP A 75 -24.28 27.48 9.50
CA ASP A 75 -23.00 28.16 9.45
C ASP A 75 -21.91 27.32 8.74
N PRO A 76 -21.35 27.74 7.59
CA PRO A 76 -20.16 27.12 7.06
C PRO A 76 -18.98 27.74 7.81
N ARG A 77 -18.63 27.16 8.97
CA ARG A 77 -17.27 27.32 9.46
C ARG A 77 -16.35 26.74 8.39
N PRO A 78 -15.39 27.51 7.84
CA PRO A 78 -14.40 26.92 6.97
C PRO A 78 -13.55 25.98 7.83
N ARG A 79 -13.83 24.68 7.75
CA ARG A 79 -12.78 23.69 7.97
C ARG A 79 -11.88 23.86 6.75
N GLY A 80 -10.83 24.66 6.92
CA GLY A 80 -9.76 24.73 5.94
C GLY A 80 -9.25 23.32 5.65
N PRO A 81 -8.69 23.06 4.46
CA PRO A 81 -8.04 21.79 4.21
C PRO A 81 -7.03 21.56 5.34
N ALA A 82 -7.08 20.39 5.96
CA ALA A 82 -5.94 19.91 6.72
C ALA A 82 -4.86 19.63 5.69
N SER A 83 -4.20 20.69 5.24
CA SER A 83 -3.00 20.58 4.43
C SER A 83 -1.97 19.90 5.30
N SER A 84 -1.53 18.71 4.88
CA SER A 84 -0.21 18.19 5.17
C SER A 84 0.76 19.37 5.19
N THR A 85 1.34 19.64 6.37
CA THR A 85 2.23 20.79 6.55
C THR A 85 3.49 20.48 5.75
N ALA A 86 3.54 20.93 4.51
CA ALA A 86 4.55 20.51 3.56
C ALA A 86 5.97 20.86 4.05
N GLY A 87 6.79 19.82 4.31
CA GLY A 87 8.22 19.97 4.57
C GLY A 87 9.00 20.39 3.31
N ALA A 88 10.31 20.59 3.47
CA ALA A 88 11.19 20.85 2.32
C ALA A 88 11.07 19.72 1.27
N PRO A 89 11.22 20.03 -0.02
CA PRO A 89 11.09 19.03 -1.07
C PRO A 89 12.11 17.92 -0.91
N GLY A 90 11.64 16.72 -1.19
CA GLY A 90 12.33 15.48 -1.07
C GLY A 90 12.95 14.97 -2.37
N ALA A 91 13.39 13.71 -2.41
CA ALA A 91 14.04 13.12 -3.57
C ALA A 91 13.08 12.93 -4.76
N SER A 92 11.80 12.69 -4.49
CA SER A 92 10.74 12.59 -5.50
C SER A 92 10.23 13.96 -6.00
N GLY A 93 10.65 15.06 -5.36
CA GLY A 93 10.10 16.40 -5.59
C GLY A 93 8.83 16.70 -4.77
N LEU A 94 8.26 15.70 -4.08
CA LEU A 94 7.19 15.90 -3.10
C LEU A 94 7.72 16.50 -1.80
N PRO A 95 6.87 17.18 -1.00
CA PRO A 95 7.28 17.61 0.33
C PRO A 95 7.64 16.40 1.20
N ARG A 96 8.64 16.54 2.08
CA ARG A 96 8.84 15.55 3.14
C ARG A 96 7.72 15.65 4.18
N CYS A 97 7.33 14.51 4.72
CA CYS A 97 6.42 14.47 5.85
C CYS A 97 7.04 15.19 7.04
N VAL A 98 6.25 16.00 7.73
CA VAL A 98 6.69 16.66 8.96
C VAL A 98 6.76 15.68 10.12
N GLU A 99 7.55 16.05 11.11
CA GLU A 99 7.68 15.25 12.33
C GLU A 99 6.30 15.09 13.00
N GLY A 100 5.91 13.84 13.23
CA GLY A 100 4.62 13.49 13.86
C GLY A 100 3.44 13.31 12.89
N GLU A 101 3.64 13.52 11.57
CA GLU A 101 2.58 13.29 10.58
C GLU A 101 2.20 11.81 10.44
N LEU A 102 3.20 10.93 10.55
CA LEU A 102 2.98 9.49 10.61
C LEU A 102 2.38 9.10 11.97
N THR A 103 1.14 8.58 11.92
CA THR A 103 0.41 8.12 13.11
C THR A 103 1.04 6.83 13.69
N ALA A 104 0.53 6.36 14.83
CA ALA A 104 0.99 5.09 15.39
C ALA A 104 0.60 3.93 14.47
N GLU A 105 -0.62 3.95 13.96
CA GLU A 105 -1.16 2.95 13.03
C GLU A 105 -0.35 2.91 11.72
N ALA A 106 0.14 4.06 11.25
CA ALA A 106 1.02 4.11 10.08
C ALA A 106 2.33 3.34 10.32
N ARG A 107 2.89 3.43 11.54
CA ARG A 107 4.12 2.70 11.90
C ARG A 107 3.87 1.19 11.93
N ASP A 108 2.75 0.75 12.47
CA ASP A 108 2.38 -0.68 12.51
C ASP A 108 2.25 -1.27 11.08
N VAL A 109 1.70 -0.49 10.16
CA VAL A 109 1.61 -0.87 8.74
C VAL A 109 2.97 -0.90 8.07
N ILE A 110 3.86 0.06 8.35
CA ILE A 110 5.26 0.05 7.86
C ILE A 110 5.99 -1.22 8.32
N GLU A 111 5.83 -1.62 9.59
CA GLU A 111 6.40 -2.86 10.11
C GLU A 111 5.84 -4.08 9.37
N THR A 112 4.52 -4.13 9.18
CA THR A 112 3.85 -5.22 8.45
C THR A 112 4.37 -5.35 7.01
N ILE A 113 4.52 -4.22 6.30
CA ILE A 113 5.08 -4.17 4.95
C ILE A 113 6.52 -4.70 4.96
N THR A 114 7.34 -4.25 5.91
CA THR A 114 8.77 -4.58 5.99
C THR A 114 9.01 -6.04 6.37
N ASP A 115 8.15 -6.61 7.22
CA ASP A 115 8.26 -7.99 7.68
C ASP A 115 7.53 -8.99 6.77
N GLY A 116 6.77 -8.52 5.78
CA GLY A 116 5.94 -9.35 4.91
C GLY A 116 4.81 -10.05 5.67
N GLY A 117 4.21 -9.34 6.63
CA GLY A 117 3.10 -9.83 7.45
C GLY A 117 1.78 -9.92 6.70
N GLU A 118 0.76 -10.46 7.37
CA GLU A 118 -0.61 -10.47 6.85
C GLU A 118 -1.27 -9.10 7.03
N PHE A 119 -1.95 -8.62 5.99
CA PHE A 119 -2.64 -7.33 6.01
C PHE A 119 -4.09 -7.45 6.49
N GLU A 120 -4.57 -6.39 7.14
CA GLU A 120 -5.94 -6.30 7.66
C GLU A 120 -6.99 -6.29 6.53
N TYR A 121 -6.68 -5.68 5.38
CA TYR A 121 -7.58 -5.64 4.22
C TYR A 121 -7.02 -6.48 3.05
N PRO A 122 -7.12 -7.82 3.11
CA PRO A 122 -6.58 -8.70 2.08
C PRO A 122 -7.24 -8.44 0.72
N GLY A 123 -6.42 -8.39 -0.33
CA GLY A 123 -6.85 -8.06 -1.70
C GLY A 123 -7.05 -6.56 -1.97
N LYS A 124 -6.87 -5.71 -0.96
CA LYS A 124 -6.74 -4.26 -1.11
C LYS A 124 -5.32 -3.83 -0.79
N ASP A 125 -4.83 -4.20 0.38
CA ASP A 125 -3.49 -3.86 0.83
C ASP A 125 -2.45 -4.61 -0.01
N GLY A 126 -1.49 -3.85 -0.52
CA GLY A 126 -0.49 -4.28 -1.46
C GLY A 126 -0.97 -4.45 -2.90
N SER A 127 -2.20 -4.02 -3.21
CA SER A 127 -2.64 -3.92 -4.61
C SER A 127 -1.98 -2.73 -5.31
N THR A 128 -1.94 -2.76 -6.65
CA THR A 128 -1.31 -1.71 -7.45
C THR A 128 -2.01 -0.36 -7.27
N PHE A 129 -1.25 0.66 -6.89
CA PHE A 129 -1.67 2.05 -6.96
C PHE A 129 -1.39 2.61 -8.36
N GLY A 130 -2.42 3.15 -9.02
CA GLY A 130 -2.33 3.51 -10.44
C GLY A 130 -1.72 4.87 -10.74
N ASN A 131 -1.53 5.75 -9.73
CA ASN A 131 -1.05 7.13 -9.90
C ASN A 131 -1.71 7.89 -11.08
N ARG A 132 -3.04 7.79 -11.24
CA ARG A 132 -3.73 8.32 -12.44
C ARG A 132 -3.76 9.84 -12.48
N GLU A 133 -3.76 10.45 -11.31
CA GLU A 133 -3.74 11.89 -11.08
C GLU A 133 -2.32 12.46 -11.25
N GLY A 134 -1.28 11.61 -11.32
CA GLY A 134 0.11 12.02 -11.55
C GLY A 134 0.70 12.80 -10.37
N LEU A 135 0.29 12.48 -9.14
CA LEU A 135 0.79 13.15 -7.93
C LEU A 135 2.15 12.59 -7.48
N LEU A 136 2.41 11.32 -7.76
CA LEU A 136 3.73 10.70 -7.57
C LEU A 136 4.54 10.77 -8.88
N PRO A 137 5.87 10.59 -8.85
CA PRO A 137 6.68 10.50 -10.06
C PRO A 137 6.11 9.51 -11.10
N ASP A 138 6.23 9.87 -12.38
CA ASP A 138 5.74 9.04 -13.49
C ASP A 138 6.62 7.81 -13.66
N GLU A 139 6.05 6.64 -13.41
CA GLU A 139 6.74 5.35 -13.38
C GLU A 139 5.92 4.27 -14.10
N SER A 140 6.56 3.14 -14.38
CA SER A 140 5.88 2.04 -15.08
C SER A 140 4.67 1.48 -14.32
N SER A 141 3.70 0.92 -15.04
CA SER A 141 2.54 0.28 -14.42
C SER A 141 2.96 -0.84 -13.47
N GLY A 142 2.41 -0.85 -12.26
CA GLY A 142 2.76 -1.82 -11.22
C GLY A 142 3.89 -1.38 -10.30
N TYR A 143 4.50 -0.21 -10.55
CA TYR A 143 5.59 0.32 -9.72
C TYR A 143 5.13 0.71 -8.30
N TYR A 144 3.89 1.16 -8.15
CA TYR A 144 3.35 1.59 -6.86
C TYR A 144 2.38 0.57 -6.27
N ALA A 145 2.42 0.39 -4.95
CA ALA A 145 1.46 -0.40 -4.18
C ALA A 145 0.83 0.44 -3.06
N GLU A 146 -0.45 0.21 -2.75
CA GLU A 146 -1.18 0.93 -1.69
C GLU A 146 -1.47 0.06 -0.47
N TYR A 147 -1.46 0.67 0.71
CA TYR A 147 -1.75 0.02 1.99
C TYR A 147 -2.66 0.92 2.82
N THR A 148 -3.68 0.31 3.42
CA THR A 148 -4.59 0.99 4.34
C THR A 148 -3.89 1.29 5.65
N VAL A 149 -4.09 2.50 6.17
CA VAL A 149 -3.74 2.83 7.55
C VAL A 149 -5.03 3.09 8.32
N PRO A 150 -5.37 2.24 9.31
CA PRO A 150 -6.62 2.39 10.06
C PRO A 150 -6.73 3.76 10.74
N THR A 151 -7.95 4.32 10.73
CA THR A 151 -8.30 5.45 11.58
C THR A 151 -9.04 4.91 12.80
N PRO A 152 -8.54 5.13 14.03
CA PRO A 152 -9.24 4.68 15.23
C PRO A 152 -10.68 5.20 15.31
N GLY A 153 -11.64 4.28 15.45
CA GLY A 153 -13.05 4.59 15.59
C GLY A 153 -13.83 4.74 14.27
N GLU A 154 -13.18 4.56 13.12
CA GLU A 154 -13.89 4.42 11.84
C GLU A 154 -14.25 2.94 11.57
N ASP A 155 -15.43 2.72 11.01
CA ASP A 155 -15.91 1.38 10.63
C ASP A 155 -15.51 0.99 9.19
N ASP A 156 -15.00 1.96 8.43
CA ASP A 156 -14.47 1.77 7.07
C ASP A 156 -12.94 1.89 7.05
N ARG A 157 -12.34 1.80 5.85
CA ARG A 157 -10.88 1.85 5.67
C ARG A 157 -10.28 3.24 5.96
N GLY A 158 -11.11 4.26 6.17
CA GLY A 158 -10.69 5.64 6.32
C GLY A 158 -10.03 6.23 5.08
N ALA A 159 -9.47 7.43 5.24
CA ALA A 159 -8.78 8.17 4.18
C ALA A 159 -7.27 7.89 4.10
N ARG A 160 -6.67 7.37 5.19
CA ARG A 160 -5.21 7.31 5.34
C ARG A 160 -4.59 6.14 4.59
N ARG A 161 -3.50 6.39 3.87
CA ARG A 161 -2.78 5.35 3.12
C ARG A 161 -1.29 5.55 3.18
N ILE A 162 -0.58 4.44 3.09
CA ILE A 162 0.82 4.40 2.67
C ILE A 162 0.85 3.93 1.22
N VAL A 163 1.66 4.59 0.40
CA VAL A 163 1.99 4.12 -0.94
C VAL A 163 3.47 3.83 -1.00
N THR A 164 3.85 2.65 -1.45
CA THR A 164 5.24 2.27 -1.67
C THR A 164 5.57 2.25 -3.16
N GLY A 165 6.83 2.49 -3.51
CA GLY A 165 7.35 2.37 -4.87
C GLY A 165 8.57 1.45 -4.97
N GLY A 166 8.79 0.90 -6.16
CA GLY A 166 9.88 -0.02 -6.48
C GLY A 166 9.36 -1.43 -6.80
N ASP A 167 10.23 -2.44 -6.71
CA ASP A 167 9.87 -3.85 -6.93
C ASP A 167 9.09 -4.45 -5.75
N THR A 168 8.07 -3.74 -5.25
CA THR A 168 7.30 -4.10 -4.07
C THR A 168 5.95 -4.65 -4.46
N THR A 169 5.81 -5.96 -4.36
CA THR A 169 4.50 -6.61 -4.29
C THR A 169 4.43 -7.42 -3.01
N PRO A 170 3.24 -7.67 -2.42
CA PRO A 170 3.08 -8.63 -1.32
C PRO A 170 3.65 -10.01 -1.62
N THR A 171 3.77 -10.34 -2.91
CA THR A 171 4.37 -11.57 -3.44
C THR A 171 5.89 -11.57 -3.55
N SER A 172 6.56 -10.42 -3.35
CA SER A 172 8.03 -10.31 -3.23
C SER A 172 8.42 -9.75 -1.86
N PRO A 173 8.13 -10.48 -0.75
CA PRO A 173 8.50 -10.05 0.60
C PRO A 173 10.02 -9.99 0.84
N ASP A 174 10.83 -10.48 -0.10
CA ASP A 174 12.28 -10.44 0.02
C ASP A 174 12.90 -9.07 -0.37
N THR A 175 12.11 -8.14 -0.92
CA THR A 175 12.58 -6.80 -1.35
C THR A 175 11.88 -5.70 -0.56
N ALA A 176 12.67 -4.90 0.16
CA ALA A 176 12.16 -3.72 0.85
C ALA A 176 11.80 -2.61 -0.15
N PRO A 177 10.75 -1.81 0.11
CA PRO A 177 10.45 -0.65 -0.72
C PRO A 177 11.55 0.38 -0.85
N GLU A 178 11.69 0.91 -2.05
CA GLU A 178 12.67 1.96 -2.38
C GLU A 178 12.10 3.35 -2.06
N HIS A 179 10.79 3.51 -2.24
CA HIS A 179 10.09 4.78 -2.03
C HIS A 179 8.88 4.62 -1.13
N TRP A 180 8.63 5.64 -0.31
CA TRP A 180 7.56 5.65 0.68
C TRP A 180 6.83 7.00 0.66
N TYR A 181 5.52 6.93 0.56
CA TYR A 181 4.64 8.09 0.52
C TYR A 181 3.47 7.91 1.49
N TRP A 182 3.07 9.01 2.11
CA TRP A 182 1.95 9.09 3.03
C TRP A 182 0.88 10.02 2.49
N THR A 183 -0.39 9.64 2.65
CA THR A 183 -1.57 10.48 2.44
C THR A 183 -2.51 10.26 3.63
N ASP A 184 -3.03 11.35 4.19
CA ASP A 184 -4.10 11.31 5.20
C ASP A 184 -5.46 11.76 4.64
N ASP A 185 -5.50 12.08 3.35
CA ASP A 185 -6.59 12.73 2.64
C ASP A 185 -7.08 11.93 1.41
N HIS A 186 -6.85 10.61 1.40
CA HIS A 186 -7.32 9.70 0.35
C HIS A 186 -6.82 10.09 -1.06
N TYR A 187 -5.50 10.24 -1.16
CA TYR A 187 -4.77 10.53 -2.40
C TYR A 187 -4.99 11.96 -2.96
N GLU A 188 -5.47 12.92 -2.16
CA GLU A 188 -5.55 14.32 -2.58
C GLU A 188 -4.17 15.00 -2.50
N SER A 189 -3.33 14.61 -1.54
CA SER A 189 -1.95 15.05 -1.41
C SER A 189 -1.03 13.94 -0.88
N PHE A 190 0.27 14.12 -1.09
CA PHE A 190 1.30 13.21 -0.60
C PHE A 190 2.46 13.96 0.03
N CYS A 191 3.05 13.33 1.04
CA CYS A 191 4.39 13.63 1.51
C CYS A 191 5.27 12.38 1.42
N GLU A 192 6.57 12.55 1.18
CA GLU A 192 7.53 11.44 1.19
C GLU A 192 8.20 11.28 2.56
N PHE A 193 8.58 10.04 2.88
CA PHE A 193 9.36 9.73 4.08
C PHE A 193 10.35 8.60 3.83
N SER A 194 11.14 8.26 4.85
CA SER A 194 12.06 7.11 4.82
C SER A 194 11.72 6.19 5.98
N ALA A 195 11.62 4.90 5.70
CA ALA A 195 11.31 3.84 6.67
C ALA A 195 12.53 2.92 6.90
#